data_AF-A0A537WT04-F1
#
_entry.id   AF-A0A537WT04-F1
#
_cell.length_a   1.000
_cell.length_b   1.000
_cell.length_c   1.000
_cell.angle_alpha   90.00
_cell.angle_beta   90.00
_cell.angle_gamma   90.00
#
_symmetry.space_group_name_H-M   'P 1'
#
loop_
_entity.id
_entity.type
_entity.pdbx_description
1 polymer ?
#
loop_
_entity_poly.entity_id
_entity_poly.type
_entity_poly.pdbx_seq_one_letter_code
_entity_poly.pdbx_strand_id
1 'polypeptide(L)' 'PADLTMREMLAALLRDSRMIAKLMRRNYALCSAHDDFTSARLLEDWIDEAEGRYWFLFEMHRDN' A
#
# COMPACT_ATOMS: atom_id res chain seq x y z
N PRO A 1 11.82 17.30 9.70
CA PRO A 1 10.51 17.98 9.93
C PRO A 1 10.13 17.85 11.40
N ALA A 2 9.49 18.88 11.95
CA ALA A 2 9.11 18.97 13.37
C ALA A 2 8.54 17.66 13.92
N ASP A 3 8.89 17.37 15.17
CA ASP A 3 8.54 16.17 15.95
C ASP A 3 7.10 15.72 15.68
N LEU A 4 6.93 14.74 14.78
CA LEU A 4 5.62 14.19 14.46
C LEU A 4 5.20 13.35 15.65
N THR A 5 3.98 13.58 16.13
CA THR A 5 3.39 12.69 17.12
C THR A 5 3.27 11.28 16.53
N MET A 6 3.27 10.27 17.40
CA MET A 6 3.07 8.88 16.96
C MET A 6 1.81 8.71 16.09
N ARG A 7 0.73 9.44 16.40
CA ARG A 7 -0.52 9.42 15.62
C ARG A 7 -0.33 9.99 14.22
N GLU A 8 0.44 11.06 14.06
CA GLU A 8 0.74 11.66 12.75
C GLU A 8 1.65 10.77 11.91
N MET A 9 2.64 10.12 12.53
CA MET A 9 3.49 9.13 11.86
C MET A 9 2.65 7.94 11.36
N LEU A 10 1.74 7.42 12.19
CA LEU A 10 0.84 6.33 11.82
C LEU A 10 -0.11 6.72 10.69
N ALA A 11 -0.69 7.92 10.76
CA ALA A 11 -1.56 8.44 9.70
C ALA A 11 -0.81 8.65 8.37
N ALA A 12 0.44 9.11 8.42
CA ALA A 12 1.29 9.21 7.23
C ALA A 12 1.55 7.82 6.63
N LEU A 13 1.98 6.85 7.44
CA LEU A 13 2.25 5.48 6.99
C LEU A 13 1.00 4.78 6.43
N LEU A 14 -0.17 5.02 7.02
CA LEU A 14 -1.45 4.55 6.51
C LEU A 14 -1.74 5.10 5.11
N ARG A 15 -1.59 6.42 4.92
CA ARG A 15 -1.78 7.07 3.61
C ARG A 15 -0.81 6.53 2.57
N ASP A 16 0.45 6.33 2.94
CA ASP A 16 1.49 5.84 2.03
C ASP A 16 1.23 4.38 1.63
N SER A 17 0.82 3.53 2.58
CA SER A 17 0.44 2.13 2.30
C SER A 17 -0.74 2.05 1.33
N ARG A 18 -1.74 2.92 1.50
CA ARG A 18 -2.86 3.03 0.55
C ARG A 18 -2.42 3.53 -0.82
N MET A 19 -1.53 4.52 -0.85
CA MET A 19 -1.03 5.10 -2.09
C MET A 19 -0.23 4.08 -2.89
N ILE A 20 0.69 3.34 -2.25
CA ILE A 20 1.53 2.37 -2.94
C ILE A 20 0.70 1.21 -3.52
N ALA A 21 -0.30 0.70 -2.78
CA ALA A 21 -1.24 -0.30 -3.31
C ALA A 21 -1.99 0.22 -4.55
N LYS A 22 -2.46 1.47 -4.53
CA LYS A 22 -3.11 2.10 -5.69
C LYS A 22 -2.18 2.22 -6.90
N LEU A 23 -0.91 2.58 -6.68
CA LEU A 23 0.08 2.68 -7.75
C LEU A 23 0.42 1.29 -8.32
N MET A 24 0.59 0.28 -7.45
CA MET A 24 0.84 -1.10 -7.88
C MET A 24 -0.32 -1.66 -8.69
N ARG A 25 -1.57 -1.42 -8.32
CA ARG A 25 -2.75 -1.82 -9.12
C ARG A 25 -2.76 -1.17 -10.51
N ARG A 26 -2.30 0.07 -10.65
CA ARG A 26 -2.15 0.74 -11.96
C ARG A 26 -1.06 0.07 -12.80
N ASN A 27 0.08 -0.25 -12.18
CA ASN A 27 1.16 -0.95 -12.86
C ASN A 27 0.77 -2.38 -13.23
N TYR A 28 0.00 -3.05 -12.39
CA TYR A 28 -0.54 -4.38 -12.67
C TYR A 28 -1.40 -4.36 -13.93
N ALA A 29 -2.32 -3.39 -14.02
CA ALA A 29 -3.15 -3.20 -15.21
C ALA A 29 -2.31 -2.93 -16.48
N LEU A 30 -1.21 -2.18 -16.35
CA LEU A 30 -0.27 -1.95 -17.45
C LEU A 30 0.46 -3.25 -17.86
N CYS A 31 1.04 -3.98 -16.91
CA CYS A 31 1.72 -5.26 -17.19
C CYS A 31 0.77 -6.29 -17.81
N SER A 32 -0.45 -6.40 -17.26
CA SER A 32 -1.48 -7.29 -17.78
C SER A 32 -1.90 -6.92 -19.21
N ALA A 33 -2.00 -5.62 -19.54
CA ALA A 33 -2.31 -5.18 -20.90
C ALA A 33 -1.20 -5.46 -21.93
N HIS A 34 0.03 -5.74 -21.47
CA HIS A 34 1.19 -6.07 -22.30
C HIS A 34 1.59 -7.55 -22.21
N ASP A 35 0.77 -8.40 -21.62
CA ASP A 35 1.06 -9.83 -21.37
C ASP A 35 2.37 -10.07 -20.60
N ASP A 36 2.82 -9.10 -19.80
CA ASP A 36 3.97 -9.24 -18.90
C ASP A 36 3.53 -9.92 -17.60
N PHE A 37 3.36 -11.25 -17.70
CA PHE A 37 2.89 -12.08 -16.58
C PHE A 37 3.85 -12.10 -15.39
N THR A 38 5.16 -12.00 -15.64
CA THR A 38 6.17 -12.04 -14.58
C THR A 38 6.05 -10.79 -13.70
N SER A 39 6.03 -9.60 -14.29
CA SER A 39 5.88 -8.37 -13.52
C SER A 39 4.49 -8.25 -12.89
N ALA A 40 3.43 -8.68 -13.59
CA ALA A 40 2.08 -8.68 -13.05
C ALA A 40 1.97 -9.56 -11.79
N ARG A 41 2.56 -10.75 -11.81
CA ARG A 41 2.55 -11.66 -10.65
C ARG A 41 3.31 -11.12 -9.44
N LEU A 42 4.47 -10.49 -9.65
CA LEU A 42 5.20 -9.81 -8.57
C LEU A 42 4.36 -8.68 -7.95
N LEU A 43 3.60 -7.95 -8.78
CA LEU A 43 2.73 -6.88 -8.31
C LEU A 43 1.54 -7.43 -7.52
N GLU A 44 0.96 -8.59 -7.87
CA GLU A 44 -0.10 -9.22 -7.07
C GLU A 44 0.35 -9.47 -5.64
N ASP A 45 1.50 -10.15 -5.46
CA ASP A 45 2.03 -10.46 -4.14
C ASP A 45 2.28 -9.18 -3.31
N TRP A 46 2.83 -8.14 -3.93
CA TRP A 46 3.09 -6.86 -3.25
C TRP A 46 1.82 -6.04 -2.96
N ILE A 47 0.80 -6.16 -3.80
CA ILE A 47 -0.51 -5.53 -3.57
C ILE A 47 -1.13 -6.13 -2.30
N ASP A 48 -1.14 -7.46 -2.18
CA ASP A 48 -1.69 -8.15 -1.01
C ASP A 48 -0.95 -7.76 0.27
N GLU A 49 0.39 -7.69 0.23
CA GLU A 49 1.20 -7.22 1.36
C GLU A 49 0.91 -5.75 1.74
N ALA A 50 0.78 -4.86 0.75
CA ALA A 50 0.50 -3.44 0.98
C ALA A 50 -0.91 -3.22 1.55
N GLU A 51 -1.89 -4.00 1.08
CA GLU A 51 -3.27 -3.97 1.58
C GLU A 51 -3.38 -4.55 2.98
N GLY A 52 -2.68 -5.64 3.26
CA GLY A 52 -2.54 -6.18 4.62
C GLY A 52 -1.95 -5.16 5.58
N ARG A 53 -0.86 -4.48 5.19
CA ARG A 53 -0.26 -3.39 5.99
C ARG A 53 -1.23 -2.24 6.21
N TYR A 54 -1.94 -1.81 5.17
CA TYR A 54 -2.98 -0.78 5.31
C TYR A 54 -4.06 -1.18 6.31
N TRP A 55 -4.55 -2.42 6.24
CA TRP A 55 -5.56 -2.93 7.15
C TRP A 55 -5.08 -2.93 8.61
N PHE A 56 -3.89 -3.48 8.89
CA PHE A 56 -3.33 -3.49 10.25
C PHE A 56 -3.14 -2.08 10.81
N LEU A 57 -2.59 -1.16 10.00
CA LEU A 57 -2.40 0.24 10.43
C LEU A 57 -3.73 0.97 10.63
N PHE A 58 -4.75 0.64 9.82
CA PHE A 58 -6.09 1.21 9.96
C PHE A 58 -6.72 0.78 11.28
N GLU A 59 -6.66 -0.51 11.60
CA GLU A 59 -7.16 -1.07 12.86
C GLU A 59 -6.44 -0.44 14.07
N MET A 60 -5.11 -0.35 14.03
CA MET A 60 -4.32 0.33 15.07
C MET A 60 -4.67 1.81 15.25
N HIS A 61 -5.11 2.50 14.19
CA HIS A 61 -5.51 3.90 14.25
C HIS A 61 -6.95 4.10 14.71
N ARG A 62 -7.82 3.11 14.52
CA ARG A 62 -9.24 3.15 14.92
C ARG A 62 -9.43 2.87 16.41
N ASP A 63 -8.65 1.95 16.97
CA ASP A 63 -8.80 1.46 18.34
C ASP A 63 -7.97 2.25 19.37
N ASN A 64 -7.54 3.47 19.01
CA ASN A 64 -6.67 4.36 19.79
C ASN A 64 -7.12 5.82 19.67
#